data_AF-A0A3M8CYK0-F1
#
_entry.id   AF-A0A3M8CYK0-F1
#
_cell.length_a   1.000
_cell.length_b   1.000
_cell.length_c   1.000
_cell.angle_alpha   90.00
_cell.angle_beta   90.00
_cell.angle_gamma   90.00
#
_symmetry.space_group_name_H-M   'P 1'
#
loop_
_entity.id
_entity.type
_entity.pdbx_description
1 polymer ?
#
loop_
_entity_poly.entity_id
_entity_poly.type
_entity_poly.pdbx_seq_one_letter_code
_entity_poly.pdbx_strand_id
1 'polypeptide(L)'
;MDWLVLASTYYPANPEQLTAYESFRVMVDNNRTWIIFVELILVYYMGFATRIRMPILKTILLLIFLFVGSLIFAILDTGLPVKSSLMVAIAILVIVKVRIKPNTNQRG
;
A
#
# COMPACT_ATOMS: atom_id res chain seq x y z
N MET A 1 -10.49 -23.00 6.77
CA MET A 1 -10.20 -21.59 6.38
C MET A 1 -8.72 -21.25 6.59
N ASP A 2 -7.80 -22.23 6.51
CA ASP A 2 -6.37 -22.02 6.79
C ASP A 2 -5.68 -21.08 5.80
N TRP A 3 -6.21 -20.97 4.59
CA TRP A 3 -5.65 -20.12 3.54
C TRP A 3 -5.65 -18.62 3.91
N LEU A 4 -6.66 -18.14 4.66
CA LEU A 4 -6.71 -16.74 5.12
C LEU A 4 -5.65 -16.47 6.18
N VAL A 5 -5.44 -17.44 7.08
CA VAL A 5 -4.42 -17.35 8.14
C VAL A 5 -3.02 -17.40 7.52
N LEU A 6 -2.78 -18.29 6.56
CA LEU A 6 -1.51 -18.35 5.81
C LEU A 6 -1.23 -17.09 4.99
N ALA A 7 -2.27 -16.39 4.55
CA ALA A 7 -2.14 -15.12 3.86
C ALA A 7 -1.90 -13.94 4.82
N SER A 8 -2.34 -14.04 6.08
CA SER A 8 -2.24 -12.96 7.07
C SER A 8 -1.01 -13.06 7.98
N THR A 9 -0.61 -14.27 8.40
CA THR A 9 0.51 -14.50 9.30
C THR A 9 1.58 -15.37 8.66
N TYR A 10 2.83 -14.95 8.82
CA TYR A 10 4.00 -15.70 8.38
C TYR A 10 4.82 -16.13 9.60
N TYR A 11 5.10 -17.43 9.68
CA TYR A 11 6.03 -17.99 10.66
C TYR A 11 7.15 -18.71 9.90
N PRO A 12 8.42 -18.32 10.08
CA PRO A 12 9.52 -18.95 9.37
C PRO A 12 9.70 -20.40 9.85
N ALA A 13 9.92 -21.32 8.92
CA ALA A 13 10.12 -22.74 9.24
C ALA A 13 11.44 -22.99 10.00
N ASN A 14 12.45 -22.14 9.78
CA ASN A 14 13.71 -22.15 10.52
C ASN A 14 14.13 -20.72 10.89
N PRO A 15 13.95 -20.26 12.15
CA PRO A 15 14.24 -18.89 12.55
C PRO A 15 15.75 -18.55 12.56
N GLU A 16 16.64 -19.55 12.54
CA GLU A 16 18.10 -19.34 12.60
C GLU A 16 18.78 -19.23 11.23
N GLN A 17 18.10 -19.62 10.15
CA GLN A 17 18.61 -19.53 8.78
C GLN A 17 17.59 -18.82 7.88
N LEU A 18 17.53 -17.49 7.99
CA LEU A 18 16.65 -16.67 7.17
C LEU A 18 17.22 -16.54 5.76
N THR A 19 16.49 -17.01 4.77
CA THR A 19 16.78 -16.68 3.38
C THR A 19 16.54 -15.18 3.11
N ALA A 20 17.05 -14.65 1.99
CA ALA A 20 16.87 -13.24 1.64
C ALA A 20 15.38 -12.82 1.54
N TYR A 21 14.53 -13.71 1.03
CA TYR A 21 13.09 -13.49 0.93
C TYR A 21 12.43 -13.41 2.31
N GLU A 22 12.78 -14.32 3.21
CA GLU A 22 12.19 -14.38 4.56
C GLU A 22 12.60 -13.18 5.41
N SER A 23 13.86 -12.75 5.28
CA SER A 23 14.36 -11.53 5.91
C SER A 23 13.57 -10.29 5.48
N PHE A 24 13.32 -10.15 4.18
CA PHE A 24 12.49 -9.05 3.65
C PHE A 24 11.05 -9.13 4.16
N ARG A 25 10.45 -10.32 4.17
CA ARG A 25 9.07 -10.52 4.62
C ARG A 25 8.88 -10.19 6.10
N VAL A 26 9.81 -10.63 6.96
CA VAL A 26 9.80 -10.30 8.40
C VAL A 26 9.95 -8.79 8.63
N MET A 27 10.82 -8.12 7.86
CA MET A 27 10.94 -6.66 7.92
C MET A 27 9.63 -5.97 7.54
N VAL A 28 8.94 -6.46 6.50
CA VAL A 28 7.63 -5.94 6.07
C VAL A 28 6.58 -6.12 7.16
N ASP A 29 6.54 -7.30 7.78
CA ASP A 29 5.57 -7.59 8.84
C ASP A 29 5.85 -6.79 10.13
N ASN A 30 7.11 -6.55 10.47
CA ASN A 30 7.47 -5.71 11.61
C ASN A 30 7.08 -4.24 11.40
N ASN A 31 7.21 -3.73 10.17
CA ASN A 31 6.97 -2.32 9.83
C ASN A 31 5.59 -2.07 9.20
N ARG A 32 4.63 -2.93 9.50
CA ARG A 32 3.34 -3.02 8.82
C ARG A 32 2.54 -1.73 8.76
N THR A 33 2.46 -0.99 9.87
CA THR A 33 1.77 0.32 9.91
C THR A 33 2.41 1.31 8.94
N TRP A 34 3.74 1.35 8.89
CA TRP A 34 4.49 2.24 8.02
C TRP A 34 4.31 1.88 6.55
N ILE A 35 4.29 0.60 6.22
CA ILE A 35 4.09 0.13 4.85
C ILE A 35 2.69 0.49 4.36
N ILE A 36 1.65 0.18 5.15
CA ILE A 36 0.27 0.55 4.83
C ILE A 36 0.15 2.08 4.67
N PHE A 37 0.82 2.87 5.52
CA PHE A 37 0.84 4.32 5.40
C PHE A 37 1.43 4.79 4.06
N VAL A 38 2.58 4.25 3.65
CA VAL A 38 3.20 4.56 2.35
C VAL A 38 2.32 4.11 1.19
N GLU A 39 1.71 2.93 1.28
CA GLU A 39 0.79 2.42 0.27
C GLU A 39 -0.44 3.32 0.11
N LEU A 40 -1.02 3.79 1.22
CA LEU A 40 -2.13 4.74 1.20
C LEU A 40 -1.74 6.06 0.53
N ILE A 41 -0.52 6.54 0.77
CA ILE A 41 0.02 7.73 0.11
C ILE A 41 0.11 7.48 -1.42
N LEU A 42 0.66 6.34 -1.84
CA LEU A 42 0.79 5.99 -3.26
C LEU A 42 -0.58 5.90 -3.94
N VAL A 43 -1.53 5.17 -3.34
CA VAL A 43 -2.90 5.06 -3.85
C VAL A 43 -3.56 6.42 -3.93
N TYR A 44 -3.38 7.28 -2.92
CA TYR A 44 -3.92 8.63 -2.92
C TYR A 44 -3.42 9.45 -4.12
N TYR A 45 -2.10 9.49 -4.32
CA TYR A 45 -1.50 10.26 -5.41
C TYR A 45 -1.77 9.67 -6.80
N MET A 46 -1.95 8.35 -6.90
CA MET A 46 -2.17 7.68 -8.18
C MET A 46 -3.64 7.63 -8.59
N GLY A 47 -4.55 7.40 -7.65
CA GLY A 47 -5.98 7.21 -7.91
C GLY A 47 -6.82 8.48 -7.75
N PHE A 48 -6.47 9.37 -6.83
CA PHE A 48 -7.36 10.48 -6.44
C PHE A 48 -6.78 11.86 -6.79
N ALA A 49 -5.48 12.08 -6.60
CA ALA A 49 -4.86 13.38 -6.85
C ALA A 49 -4.14 13.41 -8.20
N THR A 50 -4.89 13.57 -9.29
CA THR A 50 -4.34 13.73 -10.65
C THR A 50 -3.45 14.98 -10.81
N ARG A 51 -3.46 15.92 -9.83
CA ARG A 51 -2.67 17.15 -9.86
C ARG A 51 -2.05 17.47 -8.49
N ILE A 52 -0.71 17.49 -8.45
CA ILE A 52 0.14 17.85 -7.29
C ILE A 52 0.14 19.39 -7.11
N ARG A 53 -1.02 19.98 -6.84
CA ARG A 53 -1.14 21.37 -6.39
C ARG A 53 -2.12 21.43 -5.24
N MET A 54 -1.68 20.93 -4.08
CA MET A 54 -2.40 21.16 -2.83
C MET A 54 -1.63 22.16 -1.96
N PRO A 55 -2.32 23.14 -1.35
CA PRO A 55 -1.72 24.00 -0.36
C PRO A 55 -1.25 23.18 0.84
N ILE A 56 -0.10 23.57 1.41
CA ILE A 56 0.65 22.84 2.46
C ILE A 56 -0.27 22.38 3.61
N LEU A 57 -1.22 23.23 4.04
CA LEU A 57 -2.13 22.92 5.13
C LEU A 57 -3.07 21.72 4.82
N LYS A 58 -3.53 21.60 3.56
CA LYS A 58 -4.35 20.45 3.14
C LYS A 58 -3.53 19.17 3.09
N THR A 59 -2.25 19.27 2.70
CA THR A 59 -1.34 18.13 2.70
C THR A 59 -1.06 17.63 4.11
N ILE A 60 -0.86 18.52 5.09
CA ILE A 60 -0.67 18.14 6.49
C ILE A 60 -1.91 17.44 7.04
N LEU A 61 -3.10 18.03 6.83
CA LEU A 61 -4.36 17.43 7.26
C LEU A 61 -4.57 16.05 6.63
N LEU A 62 -4.24 15.91 5.35
CA LEU A 62 -4.29 14.64 4.64
C LEU A 62 -3.35 13.61 5.24
N LEU A 63 -2.08 13.96 5.48
CA LEU A 63 -1.11 13.02 6.05
C LEU A 63 -1.53 12.55 7.44
N ILE A 64 -2.10 13.44 8.26
CA ILE A 64 -2.69 13.07 9.55
C ILE A 64 -3.83 12.06 9.35
N PHE A 65 -4.74 12.32 8.42
CA PHE A 65 -5.87 11.43 8.16
C PHE A 65 -5.41 10.06 7.62
N LEU A 66 -4.44 10.03 6.71
CA LEU A 66 -3.82 8.80 6.20
C LEU A 66 -3.10 8.04 7.31
N PHE A 67 -2.44 8.75 8.23
CA PHE A 67 -1.74 8.12 9.34
C PHE A 67 -2.73 7.45 10.30
N VAL A 68 -3.80 8.15 10.67
CA VAL A 68 -4.89 7.58 11.49
C VAL A 68 -5.53 6.38 10.77
N GLY A 69 -5.81 6.48 9.47
CA GLY A 69 -6.32 5.37 8.66
C GLY A 69 -5.36 4.17 8.65
N SER A 70 -4.04 4.42 8.57
CA SER A 70 -3.03 3.36 8.59
C SER A 70 -2.99 2.60 9.91
N LEU A 71 -3.27 3.25 11.04
CA LEU A 71 -3.38 2.59 12.34
C LEU A 71 -4.58 1.65 12.38
N ILE A 72 -5.73 2.10 11.88
CA ILE A 72 -6.95 1.27 11.79
C ILE A 72 -6.70 0.08 10.86
N PHE A 73 -6.11 0.32 9.68
CA PHE A 73 -5.80 -0.73 8.72
C PHE A 73 -4.73 -1.70 9.21
N ALA A 74 -3.75 -1.25 10.01
CA ALA A 74 -2.84 -2.15 10.69
C ALA A 74 -3.58 -3.05 11.67
N ILE A 75 -4.57 -2.57 12.42
CA ILE A 75 -5.36 -3.49 13.28
C ILE A 75 -6.14 -4.48 12.41
N LEU A 76 -6.82 -4.02 11.36
CA LEU A 76 -7.63 -4.85 10.46
C LEU A 76 -6.78 -5.88 9.71
N ASP A 77 -5.53 -5.56 9.37
CA ASP A 77 -4.69 -6.46 8.59
C ASP A 77 -4.33 -7.75 9.37
N THR A 78 -4.70 -7.86 10.66
CA THR A 78 -4.35 -9.03 11.49
C THR A 78 -5.23 -10.22 11.11
N GLY A 79 -6.47 -9.93 10.70
CA GLY A 79 -7.42 -10.91 10.17
C GLY A 79 -7.68 -10.78 8.67
N LEU A 80 -7.25 -9.68 8.04
CA LEU A 80 -7.50 -9.38 6.63
C LEU A 80 -6.18 -9.12 5.89
N PRO A 81 -6.00 -9.55 4.64
CA PRO A 81 -4.77 -9.27 3.87
C PRO A 81 -4.82 -7.86 3.24
N VAL A 82 -4.90 -6.81 4.06
CA VAL A 82 -5.05 -5.40 3.62
C VAL A 82 -3.80 -4.88 2.92
N LYS A 83 -2.59 -5.09 3.47
CA LYS A 83 -1.30 -4.69 2.88
C LYS A 83 -1.13 -5.31 1.48
N SER A 84 -1.40 -6.62 1.39
CA SER A 84 -1.32 -7.36 0.13
C SER A 84 -2.35 -6.86 -0.89
N SER A 85 -3.55 -6.49 -0.44
CA SER A 85 -4.61 -5.96 -1.29
C SER A 85 -4.30 -4.54 -1.79
N LEU A 86 -3.73 -3.69 -0.92
CA LEU A 86 -3.24 -2.36 -1.28
C LEU A 86 -2.12 -2.44 -2.31
N MET A 87 -1.17 -3.37 -2.16
CA MET A 87 -0.13 -3.63 -3.15
C MET A 87 -0.71 -3.98 -4.52
N VAL A 88 -1.74 -4.84 -4.57
CA VAL A 88 -2.46 -5.17 -5.82
C VAL A 88 -3.18 -3.95 -6.41
N ALA A 89 -3.84 -3.14 -5.57
CA ALA A 89 -4.50 -1.91 -6.01
C ALA A 89 -3.50 -0.92 -6.64
N ILE A 90 -2.32 -0.75 -6.03
CA ILE A 90 -1.23 0.06 -6.58
C ILE A 90 -0.79 -0.49 -7.94
N ALA A 91 -0.57 -1.80 -8.06
CA ALA A 91 -0.19 -2.42 -9.32
C ALA A 91 -1.22 -2.16 -10.44
N ILE A 92 -2.51 -2.28 -10.13
CA ILE A 92 -3.60 -1.96 -11.08
C ILE A 92 -3.56 -0.47 -11.46
N LEU A 93 -3.42 0.43 -10.49
CA LEU A 93 -3.32 1.87 -10.76
C LEU A 93 -2.10 2.21 -11.63
N VAL A 94 -0.96 1.54 -11.42
CA VAL A 94 0.24 1.71 -12.26
C VAL A 94 -0.10 1.30 -13.70
N ILE A 95 -0.68 0.12 -13.89
CA ILE A 95 -1.05 -0.39 -15.22
C ILE A 95 -2.04 0.56 -15.91
N VAL A 96 -3.10 0.98 -15.22
CA VAL A 96 -4.12 1.90 -15.75
C VAL A 96 -3.49 3.25 -16.11
N LYS A 97 -2.63 3.80 -15.26
CA LYS A 97 -1.96 5.07 -15.51
C LYS A 97 -1.03 5.03 -16.71
N VAL A 98 -0.33 3.91 -16.93
CA VAL A 98 0.49 3.69 -18.13
C VAL A 98 -0.38 3.51 -19.37
N ARG A 99 -1.54 2.84 -19.25
CA ARG A 99 -2.47 2.61 -20.37
C ARG A 99 -3.17 3.88 -20.81
N ILE A 100 -3.53 4.77 -19.89
CA ILE A 100 -4.11 6.07 -20.19
C ILE A 100 -2.98 6.97 -20.72
N LYS A 101 -2.63 6.78 -22.00
CA LYS A 101 -1.94 7.83 -22.74
C LYS A 101 -2.91 9.01 -22.81
N PRO A 102 -2.49 10.23 -22.42
CA PRO A 102 -3.28 11.40 -22.73
C PRO A 102 -3.43 11.41 -24.26
N ASN A 103 -4.65 11.19 -24.76
CA ASN A 103 -4.98 11.41 -26.17
C ASN A 103 -4.93 12.92 -26.42
N THR A 104 -3.74 13.51 -26.39
CA THR A 104 -3.46 14.85 -26.92
C THR A 104 -3.21 14.69 -28.41
N ASN A 105 -4.25 14.29 -29.12
CA ASN A 105 -4.39 14.44 -30.56
C ASN A 105 -5.88 14.29 -30.85
N GLN A 106 -6.41 15.15 -31.72
CA GLN A 106 -7.84 15.43 -32.01
C GLN A 106 -8.39 16.55 -31.10
N ARG A 107 -8.49 17.83 -31.48
CA ARG A 107 -8.59 18.48 -32.80
C ARG A 107 -8.02 19.90 -32.69
N GLY A 108 -7.26 20.32 -33.71
CA GLY A 108 -7.10 21.73 -34.07
C GLY A 108 -8.30 22.23 -34.85
#